data_AF-A0A951S567-F1
#
_entry.id   AF-A0A951S567-F1
#
_cell.length_a   1.000
_cell.length_b   1.000
_cell.length_c   1.000
_cell.angle_alpha   90.00
_cell.angle_beta   90.00
_cell.angle_gamma   90.00
#
_symmetry.space_group_name_H-M   'P 1'
#
loop_
_entity.id
_entity.type
_entity.pdbx_description
1 polymer ?
#
loop_
_entity_poly.entity_id
_entity_poly.type
_entity_poly.pdbx_seq_one_letter_code
_entity_poly.pdbx_strand_id
1 'polypeptide(L)'
;MSKIMVVDHIGIVVKSLEKGIEYWEEVFGYKQMTEIVVNTRQKVKVVFLSKDKSLIVKLIEPTDETSPVFRYSRKGGGLHHLGFRCENINVEILKLK
;
A
#
# COMPACT_ATOMS: atom_id res chain seq x y z
N MET A 1 10.23 3.29 -27.87
CA MET A 1 9.63 4.30 -26.96
C MET A 1 9.61 3.73 -25.56
N SER A 2 10.11 4.46 -24.57
CA SER A 2 10.08 4.02 -23.17
C SER A 2 8.63 3.76 -22.78
N LYS A 3 8.36 2.56 -22.30
CA LYS A 3 7.06 2.17 -21.81
C LYS A 3 6.82 2.96 -20.53
N ILE A 4 5.91 3.93 -20.58
CA ILE A 4 5.65 4.83 -19.45
C ILE A 4 5.11 3.97 -18.31
N MET A 5 5.88 3.80 -17.23
CA MET A 5 5.42 3.15 -16.01
C MET A 5 4.41 4.06 -15.32
N VAL A 6 3.19 3.57 -15.11
CA VAL A 6 2.09 4.32 -14.51
C VAL A 6 1.98 3.93 -13.03
N VAL A 7 1.85 4.93 -12.14
CA VAL A 7 1.60 4.69 -10.73
C VAL A 7 0.28 3.92 -10.56
N ASP A 8 0.34 2.79 -9.88
CA ASP A 8 -0.79 1.94 -9.55
C ASP A 8 -1.39 2.32 -8.21
N HIS A 9 -0.55 2.39 -7.18
CA HIS A 9 -0.95 2.73 -5.82
C HIS A 9 0.16 3.37 -5.00
N ILE A 10 -0.24 4.04 -3.93
CA ILE A 10 0.65 4.57 -2.89
C ILE A 10 0.52 3.66 -1.66
N GLY A 11 1.62 3.04 -1.23
CA GLY A 11 1.67 2.22 -0.03
C GLY A 11 1.95 3.08 1.21
N ILE A 12 1.04 3.05 2.18
CA ILE A 12 1.13 3.79 3.45
C ILE A 12 1.12 2.78 4.61
N VAL A 13 2.15 2.81 5.44
CA VAL A 13 2.18 2.02 6.67
C VAL A 13 1.37 2.72 7.75
N VAL A 14 0.54 1.97 8.46
CA VAL A 14 -0.29 2.43 9.57
C VAL A 14 -0.11 1.54 10.80
N LYS A 15 -0.48 2.04 11.97
CA LYS A 15 -0.44 1.27 13.23
C LYS A 15 -1.59 0.26 13.36
N SER A 16 -2.72 0.56 12.74
CA SER A 16 -3.98 -0.20 12.77
C SER A 16 -4.72 0.11 11.46
N LEU A 17 -5.15 -0.92 10.74
CA LEU A 17 -5.98 -0.77 9.55
C LEU A 17 -7.34 -0.20 9.90
N GLU A 18 -7.97 -0.63 11.00
CA GLU A 18 -9.27 -0.12 11.45
C GLU A 18 -9.26 1.41 11.58
N LYS A 19 -8.39 1.95 12.44
CA LYS A 19 -8.24 3.40 12.60
C LYS A 19 -7.73 4.10 11.35
N GLY A 20 -6.92 3.40 10.55
CA GLY A 20 -6.41 3.91 9.29
C GLY A 20 -7.51 4.11 8.26
N ILE A 21 -8.38 3.12 8.10
CA ILE A 21 -9.53 3.16 7.18
C ILE A 21 -10.43 4.32 7.61
N GLU A 22 -10.87 4.35 8.88
CA GLU A 22 -11.71 5.42 9.43
C GLU A 22 -11.13 6.81 9.13
N TYR A 23 -9.85 7.03 9.46
CA TYR A 23 -9.18 8.30 9.22
C TYR A 23 -9.16 8.69 7.73
N TRP A 24 -8.87 7.75 6.84
CA TRP A 24 -8.83 8.02 5.40
C TRP A 24 -10.22 8.26 4.80
N GLU A 25 -11.25 7.61 5.35
CA GLU A 25 -12.63 7.88 4.96
C GLU A 25 -13.11 9.26 5.43
N GLU A 26 -12.88 9.59 6.70
CA GLU A 26 -13.38 10.83 7.32
C GLU A 26 -12.63 12.07 6.83
N VAL A 27 -11.30 12.01 6.76
CA VAL A 27 -10.47 13.18 6.49
C VAL A 27 -10.26 13.39 4.99
N PHE A 28 -10.03 12.31 4.25
CA PHE A 28 -9.68 12.39 2.83
C PHE A 28 -10.81 11.98 1.89
N GLY A 29 -11.92 11.43 2.40
CA GLY A 29 -13.06 10.98 1.59
C GLY A 29 -12.73 9.78 0.71
N TYR A 30 -11.77 8.95 1.12
CA TYR A 30 -11.55 7.65 0.50
C TYR A 30 -12.61 6.64 0.96
N LYS A 31 -12.71 5.53 0.25
CA LYS A 31 -13.55 4.39 0.63
C LYS A 31 -12.79 3.09 0.55
N GLN A 32 -13.11 2.18 1.45
CA GLN A 32 -12.58 0.82 1.38
C GLN A 32 -12.98 0.15 0.05
N MET A 33 -11.98 -0.24 -0.73
CA MET A 33 -12.15 -0.85 -2.06
C MET A 33 -12.08 -2.38 -2.01
N THR A 34 -11.32 -2.94 -1.06
CA THR A 34 -11.12 -4.39 -0.91
C THR A 34 -11.35 -4.84 0.52
N GLU A 35 -11.58 -6.13 0.71
CA GLU A 35 -11.44 -6.76 2.03
C GLU A 35 -10.01 -6.63 2.58
N ILE A 36 -9.87 -6.78 3.89
CA ILE A 36 -8.55 -6.87 4.54
C ILE A 36 -7.94 -8.24 4.22
N VAL A 37 -6.72 -8.22 3.69
CA VAL A 37 -5.97 -9.44 3.35
C VAL A 37 -4.75 -9.58 4.25
N VAL A 38 -4.59 -10.76 4.86
CA VAL A 38 -3.40 -11.10 5.65
C VAL A 38 -2.35 -11.75 4.75
N ASN A 39 -1.18 -11.13 4.63
CA ASN A 39 -0.01 -11.71 3.98
C ASN A 39 0.96 -12.25 5.03
N THR A 40 0.91 -13.56 5.27
CA THR A 40 1.75 -14.24 6.27
C THR A 40 3.24 -14.21 5.94
N ARG A 41 3.61 -14.25 4.64
CA ARG A 41 5.00 -14.19 4.19
C ARG A 41 5.64 -12.83 4.48
N GLN A 42 4.90 -11.75 4.26
CA GLN A 42 5.34 -10.38 4.53
C GLN A 42 5.02 -9.92 5.96
N LYS A 43 4.25 -10.71 6.72
CA LYS A 43 3.81 -10.41 8.09
C LYS A 43 3.09 -9.07 8.18
N VAL A 44 2.14 -8.87 7.28
CA VAL A 44 1.33 -7.64 7.20
C VAL A 44 -0.12 -7.97 6.88
N LYS A 45 -1.04 -7.10 7.31
CA LYS A 45 -2.39 -6.99 6.79
C LYS A 45 -2.45 -5.78 5.85
N VAL A 46 -3.20 -5.89 4.77
CA VAL A 46 -3.34 -4.82 3.78
C VAL A 46 -4.78 -4.63 3.36
N VAL A 47 -5.11 -3.39 2.99
CA VAL A 47 -6.39 -3.02 2.39
C VAL A 47 -6.14 -1.93 1.36
N PHE A 48 -6.88 -1.97 0.27
CA PHE A 48 -6.86 -0.90 -0.72
C PHE A 48 -8.05 0.02 -0.54
N LEU A 49 -7.79 1.32 -0.67
CA LEU A 49 -8.76 2.39 -0.62
C LEU A 49 -8.78 3.11 -1.98
N SER A 50 -9.96 3.56 -2.39
CA SER A 50 -10.15 4.32 -3.61
C SER A 50 -10.96 5.60 -3.37
N LYS A 51 -10.80 6.55 -4.29
CA LYS A 51 -11.57 7.80 -4.37
C LYS A 51 -11.67 8.19 -5.83
N ASP A 52 -12.83 8.69 -6.26
CA ASP A 52 -13.02 9.14 -7.64
C ASP A 52 -11.94 10.15 -8.04
N LYS A 53 -11.40 9.98 -9.26
CA LYS A 53 -10.32 10.81 -9.83
C LYS A 53 -9.07 10.95 -8.95
N SER A 54 -8.80 9.98 -8.08
CA SER A 54 -7.59 9.93 -7.26
C SER A 54 -6.84 8.61 -7.42
N LEU A 55 -5.57 8.60 -7.01
CA LEU A 55 -4.77 7.38 -6.95
C LEU A 55 -5.25 6.46 -5.83
N ILE A 56 -5.10 5.15 -6.06
CA ILE A 56 -5.37 4.12 -5.07
C ILE A 56 -4.37 4.23 -3.91
N VAL A 57 -4.85 4.08 -2.68
CA VAL A 57 -4.04 4.05 -1.47
C VAL A 57 -4.09 2.66 -0.86
N LYS A 58 -2.93 2.07 -0.59
CA LYS A 58 -2.81 0.78 0.08
C LYS A 58 -2.35 1.00 1.51
N LEU A 59 -3.21 0.74 2.48
CA LEU A 59 -2.81 0.75 3.89
C LEU A 59 -2.16 -0.58 4.26
N ILE A 60 -1.13 -0.52 5.10
CA ILE A 60 -0.30 -1.66 5.49
C ILE A 60 -0.11 -1.64 7.01
N GLU A 61 -0.62 -2.65 7.70
CA GLU A 61 -0.43 -2.85 9.14
C GLU A 61 0.46 -4.08 9.39
N PRO A 62 1.50 -4.01 10.23
CA PRO A 62 2.26 -5.20 10.63
C PRO A 62 1.40 -6.17 11.43
N THR A 63 1.52 -7.48 11.18
CA THR A 63 0.80 -8.51 11.98
C THR A 63 1.44 -8.77 13.33
N ASP A 64 2.75 -8.55 13.44
CA ASP A 64 3.56 -8.81 14.63
C ASP A 64 4.86 -8.01 14.60
N GLU A 65 5.65 -8.11 15.67
CA GLU A 65 6.90 -7.37 15.85
C GLU A 65 8.04 -7.77 14.92
N THR A 66 7.94 -8.94 14.30
CA THR A 66 8.94 -9.46 13.35
C THR A 66 8.64 -9.03 11.91
N SER A 67 7.56 -8.28 11.69
CA SER A 67 7.25 -7.64 10.41
C SER A 67 8.29 -6.58 10.03
N PRO A 68 8.72 -6.51 8.76
CA PRO A 68 9.71 -5.52 8.30
C PRO A 68 9.24 -4.08 8.50
N VAL A 69 7.92 -3.83 8.55
CA VAL A 69 7.35 -2.49 8.75
C VAL A 69 6.98 -2.19 10.20
N PHE A 70 7.22 -3.12 11.14
CA PHE A 70 6.79 -2.97 12.53
C PHE A 70 7.35 -1.70 13.19
N ARG A 71 8.68 -1.54 13.18
CA ARG A 71 9.35 -0.38 13.81
C ARG A 71 8.88 0.93 13.19
N TYR A 72 8.65 0.96 11.88
CA TYR A 72 8.16 2.15 11.18
C TYR A 72 6.73 2.49 11.59
N SER A 73 5.84 1.50 11.70
CA SER A 73 4.48 1.70 12.23
C SER A 73 4.51 2.32 13.63
N ARG A 74 5.40 1.86 14.53
CA ARG A 74 5.46 2.36 15.91
C ARG A 74 5.85 3.85 15.99
N LYS A 75 6.65 4.33 15.03
CA LYS A 75 7.04 5.74 14.87
C LYS A 75 5.96 6.64 14.24
N GLY A 76 4.78 6.09 13.93
CA GLY A 76 3.68 6.82 13.30
C GLY A 76 3.28 6.27 11.94
N GLY A 77 4.15 5.49 11.29
CA GLY A 77 3.93 5.03 9.92
C GLY A 77 4.15 6.16 8.90
N GLY A 78 3.53 6.04 7.73
CA GLY A 78 3.65 6.99 6.64
C GLY A 78 3.95 6.34 5.29
N LEU A 79 4.40 7.16 4.33
CA LEU A 79 4.74 6.72 2.98
C LEU A 79 5.81 5.62 3.02
N HIS A 80 5.49 4.48 2.41
CA HIS A 80 6.40 3.34 2.34
C HIS A 80 6.90 3.12 0.92
N HIS A 81 6.02 3.13 -0.08
CA HIS A 81 6.42 2.90 -1.47
C HIS A 81 5.40 3.45 -2.46
N LEU A 82 5.83 3.57 -3.71
CA LEU A 82 4.98 3.72 -4.88
C LEU A 82 5.00 2.39 -5.65
N GLY A 83 3.82 1.87 -5.98
CA GLY A 83 3.68 0.73 -6.87
C GLY A 83 3.49 1.21 -8.30
N PHE A 84 4.23 0.65 -9.26
CA PHE A 84 4.07 0.95 -10.68
C PHE A 84 3.52 -0.26 -11.42
N ARG A 85 2.54 -0.03 -12.29
CA ARG A 85 2.05 -1.03 -13.23
C ARG A 85 3.02 -1.18 -14.39
N CYS A 86 3.25 -2.42 -14.77
CA CYS A 86 3.95 -2.77 -16.00
C CYS A 86 3.18 -3.88 -16.73
N GLU A 87 3.33 -3.93 -18.06
CA GLU A 87 2.67 -4.97 -18.85
C GLU A 87 3.30 -6.34 -18.67
N ASN A 88 4.61 -6.43 -18.42
CA ASN A 88 5.31 -7.69 -18.22
C ASN A 88 6.47 -7.53 -17.24
N ILE A 89 6.30 -8.12 -16.05
CA ILE A 89 7.28 -8.03 -14.96
C ILE A 89 8.63 -8.66 -15.33
N ASN A 90 8.65 -9.77 -16.08
CA ASN A 90 9.89 -10.44 -16.45
C ASN A 90 10.71 -9.62 -17.43
N VAL A 91 10.05 -8.93 -18.37
CA VAL A 91 10.71 -8.04 -19.33
C VAL A 91 11.22 -6.78 -18.63
N GLU A 92 10.42 -6.14 -17.79
CA GLU A 92 10.82 -4.87 -17.16
C GLU A 92 11.89 -5.06 -16.08
N ILE A 93 11.87 -6.17 -15.33
CA ILE A 93 12.95 -6.46 -14.36
C ILE A 93 14.32 -6.56 -15.04
N LEU A 94 14.39 -7.12 -16.25
CA LEU A 94 15.66 -7.24 -16.98
C LEU A 94 16.22 -5.88 -17.42
N LYS A 95 15.38 -4.85 -17.56
CA LYS A 95 15.81 -3.49 -17.93
C LYS A 95 16.21 -2.63 -16.74
N LEU A 96 15.75 -2.99 -15.53
CA LEU A 96 16.00 -2.24 -14.30
C LEU A 96 17.18 -2.81 -13.48
N LYS A 97 17.74 -3.93 -13.92
CA LYS A 97 18.99 -4.51 -13.40
C LYS A 97 20.18 -3.95 -14.17
#